data_AF-A0A527A0Q2-F1
#
_entry.id   AF-A0A527A0Q2-F1
#
_cell.length_a   1.000
_cell.length_b   1.000
_cell.length_c   1.000
_cell.angle_alpha   90.00
_cell.angle_beta   90.00
_cell.angle_gamma   90.00
#
_symmetry.space_group_name_H-M   'P 1'
#
loop_
_entity.id
_entity.type
_entity.pdbx_description
1 polymer ?
#
loop_
_entity_poly.entity_id
_entity_poly.type
_entity_poly.pdbx_seq_one_letter_code
_entity_poly.pdbx_strand_id
1 'polypeptide(L)'
;SGLVIAAIPVIVLPLVAFGRSVRRKSRLAQDTLADATAYASEQIGAVRTLQAFTNEKLVTGHFSSAVEAAFEAARSSIFARSFLTFFAIFMIFSSVVAVLWFGSRDVLDGTLSPGTLGQFLLYSVFAAGALGALSEVWGELSQAAGAAERLTEI
;
A
#
# COMPACT_ATOMS: atom_id res chain seq x y z
N SER A 1 23.53 -2.25 22.68
CA SER A 1 23.19 -1.52 21.43
C SER A 1 23.08 -2.38 20.16
N GLY A 2 23.06 -3.73 20.22
CA GLY A 2 22.78 -4.57 19.04
C GLY A 2 21.28 -4.84 18.79
N LEU A 3 20.46 -4.81 19.84
CA LEU A 3 19.02 -5.11 19.77
C LEU A 3 18.23 -4.10 18.92
N VAL A 4 18.56 -2.80 18.99
CA VAL A 4 17.90 -1.76 18.18
C VAL A 4 18.22 -1.91 16.70
N ILE A 5 19.49 -2.23 16.37
CA ILE A 5 19.92 -2.47 15.00
C ILE A 5 19.26 -3.73 14.43
N ALA A 6 19.09 -4.78 15.25
CA ALA A 6 18.40 -6.01 14.84
C ALA A 6 16.87 -5.82 14.70
N ALA A 7 16.27 -4.91 15.49
CA ALA A 7 14.85 -4.62 15.39
C ALA A 7 14.47 -3.97 14.05
N ILE A 8 15.28 -3.03 13.54
CA ILE A 8 14.98 -2.29 12.29
C ILE A 8 14.69 -3.23 11.11
N PRO A 9 15.54 -4.22 10.75
CA PRO A 9 15.25 -5.19 9.69
C PRO A 9 13.96 -5.99 9.93
N VAL A 10 13.69 -6.36 11.17
CA VAL A 10 12.48 -7.13 11.54
C VAL A 10 11.21 -6.33 11.28
N ILE A 11 11.26 -5.01 11.41
CA ILE A 11 10.12 -4.12 11.09
C ILE A 11 10.06 -3.81 9.58
N VAL A 12 11.19 -3.41 9.01
CA VAL A 12 11.26 -2.85 7.65
C VAL A 12 11.08 -3.93 6.59
N LEU A 13 11.68 -5.12 6.75
CA LEU A 13 11.62 -6.16 5.72
C LEU A 13 10.19 -6.65 5.45
N PRO A 14 9.37 -6.99 6.46
CA PRO A 14 7.98 -7.35 6.22
C PRO A 14 7.18 -6.20 5.59
N LEU A 15 7.40 -4.96 6.04
CA LEU A 15 6.70 -3.80 5.50
C LEU A 15 6.98 -3.61 4.00
N VAL A 16 8.25 -3.73 3.60
CA VAL A 16 8.66 -3.66 2.19
C VAL A 16 8.09 -4.84 1.39
N ALA A 17 8.11 -6.06 1.95
CA ALA A 17 7.56 -7.24 1.30
C ALA A 17 6.05 -7.10 1.05
N PHE A 18 5.28 -6.68 2.06
CA PHE A 18 3.85 -6.41 1.93
C PHE A 18 3.57 -5.26 0.96
N GLY A 19 4.37 -4.17 1.01
CA GLY A 19 4.27 -3.08 0.05
C GLY A 19 4.46 -3.52 -1.39
N ARG A 20 5.44 -4.38 -1.67
CA ARG A 20 5.65 -4.97 -3.01
C ARG A 20 4.47 -5.84 -3.45
N SER A 21 3.92 -6.65 -2.54
CA SER A 21 2.72 -7.47 -2.81
C SER A 21 1.50 -6.60 -3.14
N VAL A 22 1.27 -5.52 -2.38
CA VAL A 22 0.21 -4.54 -2.66
C VAL A 22 0.39 -3.95 -4.05
N ARG A 23 1.59 -3.45 -4.38
CA ARG A 23 1.87 -2.85 -5.69
C ARG A 23 1.59 -3.82 -6.84
N ARG A 24 2.04 -5.07 -6.73
CA ARG A 24 1.80 -6.10 -7.74
C ARG A 24 0.32 -6.40 -7.93
N LYS A 25 -0.44 -6.57 -6.85
CA LYS A 25 -1.88 -6.88 -6.92
C LYS A 25 -2.72 -5.70 -7.38
N SER A 26 -2.35 -4.48 -6.98
CA SER A 26 -2.99 -3.25 -7.48
C SER A 26 -2.80 -3.10 -8.99
N ARG A 27 -1.60 -3.39 -9.50
CA ARG A 27 -1.34 -3.40 -10.94
C ARG A 27 -2.18 -4.45 -11.66
N LEU A 28 -2.21 -5.68 -11.16
CA LEU A 28 -3.04 -6.75 -11.74
C LEU A 28 -4.52 -6.33 -11.83
N ALA A 29 -5.07 -5.73 -10.78
CA ALA A 29 -6.45 -5.24 -10.78
C ALA A 29 -6.69 -4.17 -11.85
N GLN A 30 -5.75 -3.23 -11.99
CA GLN A 30 -5.81 -2.18 -13.04
C GLN A 30 -5.74 -2.78 -14.44
N ASP A 31 -4.81 -3.70 -14.68
CA ASP A 31 -4.62 -4.36 -15.97
C ASP A 31 -5.88 -5.15 -16.36
N THR A 32 -6.44 -5.97 -15.46
CA THR A 32 -7.67 -6.73 -15.73
C THR A 32 -8.90 -5.85 -15.99
N LEU A 33 -8.99 -4.71 -15.31
CA LEU A 33 -10.08 -3.75 -15.54
C LEU A 33 -9.91 -3.04 -16.89
N ALA A 34 -8.67 -2.70 -17.25
CA ALA A 34 -8.36 -2.11 -18.54
C ALA A 34 -8.72 -3.06 -19.69
N ASP A 35 -8.36 -4.34 -19.58
CA ASP A 35 -8.68 -5.37 -20.57
C ASP A 35 -10.20 -5.54 -20.74
N ALA A 36 -10.96 -5.62 -19.64
CA ALA A 36 -12.42 -5.72 -19.69
C ALA A 36 -13.06 -4.48 -20.35
N THR A 37 -12.54 -3.29 -20.05
CA THR A 37 -13.02 -2.02 -20.62
C THR A 37 -12.68 -1.88 -22.10
N ALA A 38 -11.49 -2.31 -22.50
CA ALA A 38 -11.05 -2.33 -23.89
C ALA A 38 -11.92 -3.27 -24.72
N TYR A 39 -12.15 -4.49 -24.22
CA TYR A 39 -13.04 -5.46 -24.85
C TYR A 39 -14.46 -4.90 -25.03
N ALA A 40 -15.06 -4.31 -23.98
CA ALA A 40 -16.38 -3.71 -24.10
C ALA A 40 -16.42 -2.58 -25.15
N SER A 41 -15.38 -1.75 -25.18
CA SER A 41 -15.27 -0.62 -26.10
C SER A 41 -15.16 -1.07 -27.56
N GLU A 42 -14.39 -2.13 -27.83
CA GLU A 42 -14.30 -2.76 -29.17
C GLU A 42 -15.65 -3.31 -29.62
N GLN A 43 -16.34 -4.05 -28.74
CA GLN A 43 -17.63 -4.66 -29.08
C GLN A 43 -18.75 -3.63 -29.26
N ILE A 44 -18.74 -2.54 -28.48
CA ILE A 44 -19.66 -1.40 -28.67
C ILE A 44 -19.36 -0.68 -30.00
N GLY A 45 -18.09 -0.49 -30.33
CA GLY A 45 -17.68 0.06 -31.64
C GLY A 45 -18.16 -0.81 -32.80
N ALA A 46 -18.18 -2.12 -32.63
CA ALA A 46 -18.64 -3.11 -33.60
C ALA A 46 -20.11 -3.56 -33.42
N VAL A 47 -20.96 -2.76 -32.75
CA VAL A 47 -22.32 -3.17 -32.36
C VAL A 47 -23.19 -3.66 -33.53
N ARG A 48 -23.07 -3.05 -34.71
CA ARG A 48 -23.83 -3.47 -35.91
C ARG A 48 -23.40 -4.85 -36.39
N THR A 49 -22.10 -5.15 -36.35
CA THR A 49 -21.55 -6.46 -36.71
C THR A 49 -22.01 -7.51 -35.71
N LEU A 50 -21.94 -7.19 -34.41
CA LEU A 50 -22.39 -8.07 -33.34
C LEU A 50 -23.89 -8.43 -33.49
N GLN A 51 -24.74 -7.46 -33.78
CA GLN A 51 -26.18 -7.66 -34.00
C GLN A 51 -26.47 -8.45 -35.29
N ALA A 52 -25.72 -8.20 -36.36
CA ALA A 52 -25.85 -8.95 -37.61
C ALA A 52 -25.58 -10.45 -37.43
N PHE A 53 -24.73 -10.83 -36.47
CA PHE A 53 -24.46 -12.22 -36.10
C PHE A 53 -25.23 -12.71 -34.85
N THR A 54 -26.08 -11.87 -34.25
CA THR A 54 -26.87 -12.19 -33.03
C THR A 54 -25.99 -12.70 -31.87
N ASN A 55 -24.82 -12.07 -31.69
CA ASN A 55 -23.78 -12.48 -30.74
C ASN A 55 -23.83 -11.75 -29.38
N GLU A 56 -24.91 -11.02 -29.08
CA GLU A 56 -25.05 -10.20 -27.87
C GLU A 56 -24.80 -11.00 -26.59
N LYS A 57 -25.43 -12.19 -26.48
CA LYS A 57 -25.32 -13.04 -25.29
C LYS A 57 -23.90 -13.55 -25.08
N LEU A 58 -23.23 -13.97 -26.14
CA LEU A 58 -21.85 -14.45 -26.09
C LEU A 58 -20.95 -13.33 -25.57
N VAL A 59 -21.05 -12.16 -26.19
CA VAL A 59 -20.21 -11.01 -25.84
C VAL A 59 -20.46 -10.54 -24.41
N THR A 60 -21.72 -10.51 -23.99
CA THR A 60 -22.10 -10.15 -22.61
C THR A 60 -21.55 -11.18 -21.60
N GLY A 61 -21.57 -12.47 -21.93
CA GLY A 61 -20.99 -13.52 -21.07
C GLY A 61 -19.46 -13.38 -20.92
N HIS A 62 -18.76 -13.09 -22.02
CA HIS A 62 -17.32 -12.81 -21.99
C HIS A 62 -17.01 -11.55 -21.15
N PHE A 63 -17.73 -10.46 -21.36
CA PHE A 63 -17.55 -9.23 -20.59
C PHE A 63 -17.82 -9.46 -19.10
N SER A 64 -18.90 -10.18 -18.76
CA SER A 64 -19.22 -10.53 -17.37
C SER A 64 -18.09 -11.31 -16.71
N SER A 65 -17.48 -12.26 -17.41
CA SER A 65 -16.37 -13.06 -16.90
C SER A 65 -15.10 -12.21 -16.70
N ALA A 66 -14.83 -11.27 -17.61
CA ALA A 66 -13.70 -10.35 -17.49
C ALA A 66 -13.87 -9.38 -16.31
N VAL A 67 -15.09 -8.85 -16.11
CA VAL A 67 -15.42 -7.99 -14.96
C VAL A 67 -15.27 -8.76 -13.64
N GLU A 68 -15.71 -10.01 -13.59
CA GLU A 68 -15.56 -10.85 -12.39
C GLU A 68 -14.07 -11.09 -12.06
N ALA A 69 -13.24 -11.35 -13.07
CA ALA A 69 -11.80 -11.49 -12.88
C ALA A 69 -11.16 -10.18 -12.35
N ALA A 70 -11.59 -9.02 -12.87
CA ALA A 70 -11.15 -7.73 -12.38
C ALA A 70 -11.59 -7.46 -10.94
N PHE A 71 -12.81 -7.87 -10.58
CA PHE A 71 -13.34 -7.77 -9.22
C PHE A 71 -12.51 -8.61 -8.23
N GLU A 72 -12.22 -9.87 -8.54
CA GLU A 72 -11.40 -10.73 -7.67
C GLU A 72 -9.94 -10.22 -7.55
N ALA A 73 -9.37 -9.69 -8.64
CA ALA A 73 -8.06 -9.04 -8.60
C ALA A 73 -8.08 -7.80 -7.68
N ALA A 74 -9.11 -6.96 -7.78
CA ALA A 74 -9.30 -5.80 -6.91
C ALA A 74 -9.48 -6.21 -5.44
N ARG A 75 -10.28 -7.24 -5.16
CA ARG A 75 -10.47 -7.79 -3.81
C ARG A 75 -9.16 -8.28 -3.22
N SER A 76 -8.34 -8.99 -3.98
CA SER A 76 -7.01 -9.46 -3.54
C SER A 76 -6.06 -8.29 -3.25
N SER A 77 -6.12 -7.22 -4.05
CA SER A 77 -5.37 -5.98 -3.83
C SER A 77 -5.77 -5.28 -2.54
N ILE A 78 -7.07 -5.14 -2.30
CA ILE A 78 -7.62 -4.56 -1.06
C ILE A 78 -7.18 -5.38 0.15
N PHE A 79 -7.31 -6.70 0.10
CA PHE A 79 -6.90 -7.56 1.21
C PHE A 79 -5.41 -7.41 1.55
N ALA A 80 -4.54 -7.35 0.52
CA ALA A 80 -3.11 -7.11 0.74
C ALA A 80 -2.85 -5.74 1.38
N ARG A 81 -3.58 -4.70 0.97
CA ARG A 81 -3.46 -3.35 1.54
C ARG A 81 -3.95 -3.32 2.98
N SER A 82 -5.09 -3.93 3.28
CA SER A 82 -5.62 -4.05 4.63
C SER A 82 -4.65 -4.77 5.55
N PHE A 83 -4.00 -5.84 5.08
CA PHE A 83 -2.99 -6.56 5.86
C PHE A 83 -1.74 -5.72 6.13
N LEU A 84 -1.25 -4.98 5.13
CA LEU A 84 -0.15 -4.03 5.31
C LEU A 84 -0.49 -2.97 6.37
N THR A 85 -1.67 -2.36 6.28
CA THR A 85 -2.14 -1.35 7.25
C THR A 85 -2.29 -1.95 8.64
N PHE A 86 -2.90 -3.13 8.76
CA PHE A 86 -3.01 -3.85 10.04
C PHE A 86 -1.63 -4.09 10.65
N PHE A 87 -0.68 -4.63 9.88
CA PHE A 87 0.66 -4.93 10.36
C PHE A 87 1.40 -3.67 10.83
N ALA A 88 1.30 -2.57 10.06
CA ALA A 88 1.91 -1.29 10.41
C ALA A 88 1.34 -0.74 11.73
N ILE A 89 0.01 -0.69 11.87
CA ILE A 89 -0.66 -0.23 13.09
C ILE A 89 -0.30 -1.12 14.27
N PHE A 90 -0.36 -2.43 14.10
CA PHE A 90 -0.01 -3.40 15.14
C PHE A 90 1.43 -3.20 15.63
N MET A 91 2.39 -3.00 14.74
CA MET A 91 3.79 -2.75 15.10
C MET A 91 3.96 -1.44 15.87
N ILE A 92 3.27 -0.37 15.45
CA ILE A 92 3.31 0.93 16.14
C ILE A 92 2.80 0.76 17.58
N PHE A 93 1.60 0.21 17.76
CA PHE A 93 1.02 0.05 19.10
C PHE A 93 1.81 -0.94 19.96
N SER A 94 2.30 -2.04 19.37
CA SER A 94 3.15 -2.99 20.10
C SER A 94 4.45 -2.32 20.58
N SER A 95 5.06 -1.46 19.76
CA SER A 95 6.23 -0.68 20.16
C SER A 95 5.90 0.30 21.28
N VAL A 96 4.77 1.00 21.23
CA VAL A 96 4.34 1.93 22.29
C VAL A 96 4.11 1.17 23.61
N VAL A 97 3.41 0.04 23.57
CA VAL A 97 3.17 -0.81 24.74
C VAL A 97 4.50 -1.32 25.32
N ALA A 98 5.43 -1.78 24.49
CA ALA A 98 6.73 -2.24 24.95
C ALA A 98 7.53 -1.12 25.61
N VAL A 99 7.60 0.07 24.99
CA VAL A 99 8.30 1.24 25.55
C VAL A 99 7.68 1.67 26.88
N LEU A 100 6.35 1.72 26.97
CA LEU A 100 5.68 2.04 28.23
C LEU A 100 5.95 0.99 29.31
N TRP A 101 5.91 -0.30 28.95
CA TRP A 101 6.16 -1.38 29.90
C TRP A 101 7.56 -1.32 30.52
N PHE A 102 8.59 -1.16 29.70
CA PHE A 102 9.97 -1.03 30.18
C PHE A 102 10.20 0.32 30.85
N GLY A 103 9.77 1.41 30.21
CA GLY A 103 9.96 2.77 30.73
C GLY A 103 9.24 2.99 32.06
N SER A 104 8.06 2.43 32.28
CA SER A 104 7.38 2.51 33.58
C SER A 104 8.13 1.78 34.68
N ARG A 105 8.80 0.66 34.39
CA ARG A 105 9.68 0.00 35.37
C ARG A 105 10.88 0.86 35.71
N ASP A 106 11.54 1.43 34.70
CA ASP A 106 12.70 2.32 34.88
C ASP A 106 12.35 3.58 35.69
N VAL A 107 11.10 4.07 35.53
CA VAL A 107 10.54 5.16 36.33
C VAL A 107 10.32 4.76 37.79
N LEU A 108 9.78 3.57 38.04
CA LEU A 108 9.58 3.04 39.40
C LEU A 108 10.91 2.80 40.11
N ASP A 109 11.93 2.37 39.37
CA ASP A 109 13.29 2.15 39.87
C ASP A 109 14.08 3.47 40.07
N GLY A 110 13.46 4.63 39.77
CA GLY A 110 14.04 5.96 39.95
C GLY A 110 15.14 6.32 38.94
N THR A 111 15.36 5.48 37.93
CA THR A 111 16.39 5.68 36.89
C THR A 111 15.94 6.64 35.78
N LEU A 112 14.62 6.78 35.60
CA LEU A 112 14.01 7.65 34.60
C LEU A 112 12.92 8.52 35.26
N SER A 113 12.78 9.78 34.86
CA SER A 113 11.63 10.58 35.30
C SER A 113 10.39 10.26 34.45
N PRO A 114 9.16 10.30 35.02
CA PRO A 114 7.94 10.14 34.24
C PRO A 114 7.85 11.15 33.07
N GLY A 115 8.32 12.38 33.30
CA GLY A 115 8.35 13.45 32.29
C GLY A 115 9.25 13.12 31.10
N THR A 116 10.42 12.51 31.36
CA THR A 116 11.36 12.08 30.30
C THR A 116 10.74 10.99 29.42
N LEU A 117 10.03 10.02 30.02
CA LEU A 117 9.31 8.99 29.27
C LEU A 117 8.21 9.59 28.37
N GLY A 118 7.42 10.52 28.91
CA GLY A 118 6.38 11.22 28.16
C GLY A 118 6.95 12.05 26.99
N GLN A 119 8.06 12.76 27.22
CA GLN A 119 8.77 13.52 26.18
C GLN A 119 9.28 12.59 25.08
N PHE A 120 9.89 11.47 25.45
CA PHE A 120 10.38 10.48 24.48
C PHE A 120 9.28 9.99 23.54
N LEU A 121 8.10 9.65 24.09
CA LEU A 121 6.95 9.22 23.28
C LEU A 121 6.46 10.32 22.36
N LEU A 122 6.30 11.55 22.86
CA LEU A 122 5.85 12.69 22.06
C LEU A 122 6.82 12.98 20.90
N TYR A 123 8.12 13.04 21.18
CA TYR A 123 9.14 13.28 20.17
C TYR A 123 9.25 12.12 19.17
N SER A 124 9.03 10.88 19.59
CA SER A 124 8.98 9.73 18.69
C SER A 124 7.84 9.85 17.68
N VAL A 125 6.66 10.31 18.11
CA VAL A 125 5.52 10.55 17.20
C VAL A 125 5.85 11.65 16.20
N PHE A 126 6.45 12.76 16.64
CA PHE A 126 6.89 13.83 15.74
C PHE A 126 7.94 13.36 14.73
N ALA A 127 8.93 12.59 15.18
CA ALA A 127 9.95 12.03 14.31
C ALA A 127 9.36 11.07 13.27
N ALA A 128 8.44 10.18 13.68
CA ALA A 128 7.76 9.27 12.77
C ALA A 128 6.92 10.02 11.72
N GLY A 129 6.18 11.05 12.14
CA GLY A 129 5.42 11.91 11.23
C GLY A 129 6.31 12.65 10.22
N ALA A 130 7.42 13.22 10.68
CA ALA A 130 8.39 13.90 9.81
C ALA A 130 9.02 12.94 8.79
N LEU A 131 9.39 11.71 9.20
CA LEU A 131 9.89 10.68 8.29
C LEU A 131 8.84 10.25 7.26
N GLY A 132 7.56 10.18 7.66
CA GLY A 132 6.44 9.93 6.76
C GLY A 132 6.32 11.02 5.69
N ALA A 133 6.30 12.29 6.10
CA ALA A 133 6.24 13.43 5.19
C ALA A 133 7.44 13.48 4.23
N LEU A 134 8.66 13.22 4.72
CA LEU A 134 9.84 13.15 3.87
C LEU A 134 9.74 12.04 2.82
N SER A 135 9.16 10.89 3.17
CA SER A 135 8.96 9.78 2.24
C SER A 135 7.94 10.12 1.14
N GLU A 136 6.89 10.88 1.49
CA GLU A 136 5.91 11.40 0.53
C GLU A 136 6.54 12.40 -0.44
N VAL A 137 7.24 13.41 0.08
CA VAL A 137 7.96 14.41 -0.73
C VAL A 137 8.97 13.73 -1.67
N TRP A 138 9.70 12.71 -1.19
CA TRP A 138 10.62 11.95 -2.04
C TRP A 138 9.89 11.22 -3.18
N GLY A 139 8.71 10.66 -2.90
CA GLY A 139 7.85 10.02 -3.90
C GLY A 139 7.38 11.01 -4.98
N GLU A 140 6.93 12.19 -4.57
CA GLU A 140 6.53 13.27 -5.48
C GLU A 140 7.71 13.73 -6.36
N LEU A 141 8.89 13.93 -5.74
CA LEU A 141 10.10 14.33 -6.45
C LEU A 141 10.50 13.29 -7.50
N SER A 142 10.46 11.99 -7.14
CA SER A 142 10.75 10.90 -8.06
C SER A 142 9.78 10.83 -9.24
N GLN A 143 8.50 11.14 -9.01
CA GLN A 143 7.49 11.19 -10.06
C GLN A 143 7.71 12.37 -11.01
N ALA A 144 7.99 13.56 -10.45
CA ALA A 144 8.27 14.77 -11.22
C ALA A 144 9.52 14.60 -12.10
N ALA A 145 10.59 14.02 -11.55
CA ALA A 145 11.82 13.73 -12.29
C ALA A 145 11.56 12.80 -13.49
N GLY A 146 10.82 11.70 -13.30
CA GLY A 146 10.50 10.79 -14.41
C GLY A 146 9.55 11.39 -15.46
N ALA A 147 8.70 12.35 -15.10
CA ALA A 147 7.91 13.10 -16.07
C ALA A 147 8.78 14.06 -16.89
N ALA A 148 9.73 14.74 -16.26
CA ALA A 148 10.67 15.64 -16.92
C ALA A 148 11.59 14.89 -17.91
N GLU A 149 12.08 13.71 -17.54
CA GLU A 149 12.90 12.85 -18.40
C GLU A 149 12.16 12.49 -19.71
N ARG A 150 10.89 12.10 -19.62
CA ARG A 150 10.06 11.82 -20.82
C ARG A 150 9.84 13.04 -21.72
N LEU A 151 9.83 14.26 -21.18
CA LEU A 151 9.72 15.48 -22.00
C LEU A 151 11.01 15.75 -22.77
N THR A 152 12.17 15.34 -22.25
CA THR A 152 13.46 15.52 -22.93
C THR A 152 13.75 14.47 -24.00
N GLU A 153 13.05 13.34 -23.97
CA GLU A 153 13.11 12.30 -25.00
C GLU A 153 12.24 12.61 -26.23
N ILE A 154 11.36 13.61 -26.15
CA ILE A 154 10.48 14.09 -27.24
C ILE A 154 11.14 15.27 -27.96
#